data_AF-A0A0A1FDY0-F1
#
_entry.id   AF-A0A0A1FDY0-F1
#
_cell.length_a   1.000
_cell.length_b   1.000
_cell.length_c   1.000
_cell.angle_alpha   90.00
_cell.angle_beta   90.00
_cell.angle_gamma   90.00
#
_symmetry.space_group_name_H-M   'P 1'
#
loop_
_entity.id
_entity.type
_entity.pdbx_description
1 polymer ?
#
loop_
_entity_poly.entity_id
_entity_poly.type
_entity_poly.pdbx_seq_one_letter_code
_entity_poly.pdbx_strand_id
1 'polypeptide(L)'
;MDPAVKLDAIVAEADAAQKAGQTDKAVKLLKDATGAFPADKAPWIKLAQIRFDAENYGDAISYALEGLQRDSKDKVANSIVAVGGLRLSTKALNDLRTQNDLNGNVRTEAQGLAKILRESLGETVLVPARPKVVTRPAATKKGAVAAKPGATPEPSGDGTNPFGSLQ
;
A
#
# COMPACT_ATOMS: atom_id res chain seq x y z
N MET A 1 -18.67 31.17 -15.72
CA MET A 1 -18.00 29.86 -15.77
C MET A 1 -18.63 29.02 -14.69
N ASP A 2 -19.19 27.88 -15.04
CA ASP A 2 -19.90 27.03 -14.09
C ASP A 2 -18.96 26.57 -12.96
N PRO A 3 -19.45 26.46 -11.71
CA PRO A 3 -18.61 26.12 -10.57
C PRO A 3 -17.88 24.78 -10.75
N ALA A 4 -18.55 23.79 -11.38
CA ALA A 4 -17.93 22.52 -11.71
C ALA A 4 -16.75 22.67 -12.69
N VAL A 5 -16.94 23.43 -13.77
CA VAL A 5 -15.89 23.68 -14.77
C VAL A 5 -14.69 24.42 -14.16
N LYS A 6 -14.94 25.34 -13.21
CA LYS A 6 -13.88 26.02 -12.47
C LYS A 6 -13.10 25.06 -11.58
N LEU A 7 -13.79 24.15 -10.89
CA LEU A 7 -13.15 23.14 -10.05
C LEU A 7 -12.29 22.20 -10.89
N ASP A 8 -12.81 21.67 -11.99
CA ASP A 8 -12.09 20.77 -12.90
C ASP A 8 -10.79 21.41 -13.40
N ALA A 9 -10.82 22.71 -13.73
CA ALA A 9 -9.64 23.46 -14.13
C ALA A 9 -8.58 23.55 -13.02
N ILE A 10 -8.99 23.78 -11.77
CA ILE A 10 -8.07 23.84 -10.63
C ILE A 10 -7.44 22.46 -10.37
N VAL A 11 -8.24 21.39 -10.42
CA VAL A 11 -7.73 20.01 -10.24
C VAL A 11 -6.75 19.66 -11.37
N ALA A 12 -7.06 20.02 -12.61
CA ALA A 12 -6.16 19.79 -13.74
C ALA A 12 -4.85 20.58 -13.60
N GLU A 13 -4.90 21.83 -13.13
CA GLU A 13 -3.68 22.62 -12.87
C GLU A 13 -2.85 22.00 -11.74
N ALA A 14 -3.48 21.52 -10.67
CA ALA A 14 -2.79 20.84 -9.59
C ALA A 14 -2.11 19.54 -10.08
N ASP A 15 -2.80 18.73 -10.90
CA ASP A 15 -2.24 17.53 -11.50
C ASP A 15 -1.03 17.85 -12.41
N ALA A 16 -1.11 18.95 -13.19
CA ALA A 16 0.01 19.40 -14.02
C ALA A 16 1.20 19.87 -13.17
N ALA A 17 0.95 20.62 -12.10
CA ALA A 17 1.97 21.04 -11.15
C ALA A 17 2.64 19.84 -10.48
N GLN A 18 1.88 18.83 -10.08
CA GLN A 18 2.40 17.59 -9.49
C GLN A 18 3.31 16.85 -10.48
N LYS A 19 2.89 16.68 -11.73
CA LYS A 19 3.68 16.05 -12.80
C LYS A 19 4.97 16.81 -13.11
N ALA A 20 4.97 18.13 -12.90
CA ALA A 20 6.13 18.99 -13.05
C ALA A 20 7.05 19.00 -11.80
N GLY A 21 6.77 18.17 -10.79
CA GLY A 21 7.53 18.14 -9.52
C GLY A 21 7.23 19.32 -8.59
N GLN A 22 6.23 20.14 -8.90
CA GLN A 22 5.83 21.31 -8.11
C GLN A 22 4.79 20.93 -7.05
N THR A 23 5.12 19.95 -6.20
CA THR A 23 4.20 19.37 -5.21
C THR A 23 3.57 20.41 -4.29
N ASP A 24 4.36 21.39 -3.80
CA ASP A 24 3.83 22.44 -2.92
C ASP A 24 2.80 23.33 -3.62
N LYS A 25 3.01 23.62 -4.91
CA LYS A 25 2.05 24.37 -5.73
C LYS A 25 0.76 23.56 -5.89
N ALA A 26 0.87 22.28 -6.23
CA ALA A 26 -0.29 21.38 -6.38
C ALA A 26 -1.10 21.30 -5.08
N VAL A 27 -0.43 21.07 -3.95
CA VAL A 27 -1.08 21.02 -2.63
C VAL A 27 -1.76 22.34 -2.27
N LYS A 28 -1.13 23.48 -2.56
CA LYS A 28 -1.73 24.79 -2.30
C LYS A 28 -3.01 24.99 -3.11
N LEU A 29 -2.95 24.73 -4.42
CA LEU A 29 -4.12 24.84 -5.32
C LEU A 29 -5.29 23.99 -4.82
N LEU A 30 -5.03 22.75 -4.41
CA LEU A 30 -6.06 21.85 -3.92
C LEU A 30 -6.62 22.28 -2.56
N LYS A 31 -5.78 22.79 -1.65
CA LYS A 31 -6.26 23.35 -0.37
C LYS A 31 -7.14 24.58 -0.58
N ASP A 32 -6.78 25.45 -1.50
CA ASP A 32 -7.62 26.60 -1.85
C ASP A 32 -8.96 26.12 -2.46
N ALA A 33 -8.92 25.04 -3.25
CA ALA A 33 -10.12 24.42 -3.81
C ALA A 33 -11.02 23.78 -2.74
N THR A 34 -10.47 23.17 -1.68
CA THR A 34 -11.31 22.61 -0.60
C THR A 34 -12.11 23.69 0.14
N GLY A 35 -11.56 24.90 0.28
CA GLY A 35 -12.27 26.05 0.83
C GLY A 35 -13.31 26.63 -0.14
N ALA A 36 -12.98 26.71 -1.43
CA ALA A 36 -13.88 27.25 -2.45
C ALA A 36 -15.04 26.30 -2.81
N PHE A 37 -14.82 24.99 -2.68
CA PHE A 37 -15.77 23.92 -3.04
C PHE A 37 -15.92 22.92 -1.89
N PRO A 38 -16.47 23.34 -0.74
CA PRO A 38 -16.44 22.53 0.49
C PRO A 38 -17.31 21.28 0.43
N ALA A 39 -18.29 21.19 -0.47
CA ALA A 39 -19.11 20.01 -0.66
C ALA A 39 -18.49 18.98 -1.63
N ASP A 40 -17.49 19.39 -2.41
CA ASP A 40 -16.89 18.53 -3.42
C ASP A 40 -15.78 17.67 -2.84
N LYS A 41 -15.81 16.36 -3.13
CA LYS A 41 -14.83 15.39 -2.63
C LYS A 41 -13.50 15.43 -3.40
N ALA A 42 -13.50 15.90 -4.65
CA ALA A 42 -12.36 15.73 -5.55
C ALA A 42 -11.06 16.37 -5.03
N PRO A 43 -11.06 17.63 -4.52
CA PRO A 43 -9.85 18.22 -3.94
C PRO A 43 -9.28 17.45 -2.75
N TRP A 44 -10.15 16.91 -1.89
CA TRP A 44 -9.75 16.12 -0.72
C TRP A 44 -9.11 14.80 -1.11
N ILE A 45 -9.71 14.08 -2.05
CA ILE A 45 -9.18 12.81 -2.54
C ILE A 45 -7.83 13.03 -3.23
N LYS A 46 -7.70 14.10 -4.01
CA LYS A 46 -6.42 14.46 -4.67
C LYS A 46 -5.33 14.82 -3.67
N LEU A 47 -5.64 15.59 -2.63
CA LEU A 47 -4.70 15.84 -1.53
C LEU A 47 -4.29 14.55 -0.83
N ALA A 48 -5.23 13.65 -0.57
CA ALA A 48 -4.96 12.36 0.04
C ALA A 48 -4.00 11.52 -0.81
N GLN A 49 -4.21 11.44 -2.12
CA GLN A 49 -3.34 10.74 -3.06
C GLN A 49 -1.91 11.30 -3.04
N ILE A 50 -1.75 12.62 -3.18
CA ILE A 50 -0.43 13.28 -3.16
C ILE A 50 0.32 12.95 -1.86
N ARG A 51 -0.38 12.96 -0.72
CA ARG A 51 0.23 12.64 0.58
C ARG A 51 0.55 11.16 0.72
N PHE A 52 -0.29 10.29 0.19
CA PHE A 52 -0.07 8.85 0.21
C PHE A 52 1.17 8.47 -0.62
N ASP A 53 1.30 9.05 -1.81
CA ASP A 53 2.45 8.81 -2.71
C ASP A 53 3.75 9.37 -2.12
N ALA A 54 3.68 10.43 -1.32
CA ALA A 54 4.79 10.97 -0.56
C ALA A 54 5.09 10.20 0.76
N GLU A 55 4.45 9.04 0.96
CA GLU A 55 4.53 8.21 2.18
C GLU A 55 4.14 8.92 3.48
N ASN A 56 3.48 10.08 3.37
CA ASN A 56 2.92 10.81 4.50
C ASN A 56 1.51 10.29 4.79
N TYR A 57 1.47 9.07 5.35
CA TYR A 57 0.22 8.35 5.55
C TYR A 57 -0.74 9.02 6.54
N GLY A 58 -0.24 9.80 7.52
CA GLY A 58 -1.10 10.50 8.49
C GLY A 58 -1.95 11.59 7.83
N ASP A 59 -1.31 12.47 7.04
CA ASP A 59 -2.04 13.49 6.27
C ASP A 59 -2.92 12.84 5.19
N ALA A 60 -2.45 11.77 4.55
CA ALA A 60 -3.21 11.05 3.54
C ALA A 60 -4.54 10.50 4.08
N ILE A 61 -4.49 9.83 5.25
CA ILE A 61 -5.68 9.31 5.92
C ILE A 61 -6.61 10.46 6.30
N SER A 62 -6.08 11.55 6.85
CA SER A 62 -6.89 12.70 7.27
C SER A 62 -7.66 13.32 6.10
N TYR A 63 -7.01 13.55 4.96
CA TYR A 63 -7.68 14.05 3.77
C TYR A 63 -8.63 13.04 3.13
N ALA A 64 -8.32 11.74 3.18
CA ALA A 64 -9.22 10.71 2.69
C ALA A 64 -10.51 10.66 3.52
N LEU A 65 -10.43 10.80 4.85
CA LEU A 65 -11.60 10.87 5.73
C LEU A 65 -12.47 12.10 5.43
N GLU A 66 -11.87 13.25 5.12
CA GLU A 66 -12.60 14.43 4.63
C GLU A 66 -13.32 14.14 3.31
N GLY A 67 -12.68 13.43 2.38
CA GLY A 67 -13.32 12.95 1.16
C GLY A 67 -14.53 12.05 1.45
N LEU A 68 -14.40 11.14 2.42
CA LEU A 68 -15.47 10.20 2.82
C LEU A 68 -16.64 10.89 3.55
N GLN A 69 -16.44 12.03 4.19
CA GLN A 69 -17.54 12.83 4.73
C GLN A 69 -18.47 13.36 3.61
N ARG A 70 -17.93 13.53 2.40
CA ARG A 70 -18.66 14.03 1.23
C ARG A 70 -19.22 12.89 0.39
N ASP A 71 -18.46 11.80 0.26
CA ASP A 71 -18.90 10.56 -0.36
C ASP A 71 -18.35 9.34 0.39
N SER A 72 -19.19 8.76 1.24
CA SER A 72 -18.83 7.59 2.07
C SER A 72 -18.52 6.32 1.27
N LYS A 73 -18.89 6.28 -0.02
CA LYS A 73 -18.67 5.14 -0.91
C LYS A 73 -17.47 5.33 -1.83
N ASP A 74 -16.69 6.41 -1.65
CA ASP A 74 -15.52 6.64 -2.48
C ASP A 74 -14.46 5.54 -2.28
N LYS A 75 -14.17 4.81 -3.34
CA LYS A 75 -13.26 3.65 -3.29
C LYS A 75 -11.81 4.07 -3.08
N VAL A 76 -11.40 5.20 -3.66
CA VAL A 76 -10.01 5.69 -3.55
C VAL A 76 -9.75 6.11 -2.12
N ALA A 77 -10.64 6.90 -1.53
CA ALA A 77 -10.50 7.36 -0.15
C ALA A 77 -10.52 6.18 0.83
N ASN A 78 -11.45 5.22 0.68
CA ASN A 78 -11.46 3.99 1.49
C ASN A 78 -10.15 3.18 1.35
N SER A 79 -9.60 3.08 0.14
CA SER A 79 -8.33 2.38 -0.10
C SER A 79 -7.14 3.08 0.57
N ILE A 80 -7.11 4.42 0.53
CA ILE A 80 -6.07 5.22 1.21
C ILE A 80 -6.16 5.02 2.72
N VAL A 81 -7.35 5.07 3.32
CA VAL A 81 -7.52 4.82 4.75
C VAL A 81 -7.06 3.41 5.11
N ALA A 82 -7.50 2.40 4.37
CA ALA A 82 -7.17 1.01 4.64
C ALA A 82 -5.66 0.72 4.53
N VAL A 83 -5.05 1.04 3.38
CA VAL A 83 -3.63 0.74 3.12
C VAL A 83 -2.71 1.69 3.87
N GLY A 84 -3.06 2.99 3.92
CA GLY A 84 -2.29 4.01 4.62
C GLY A 84 -2.27 3.76 6.12
N GLY A 85 -3.42 3.40 6.71
CA GLY A 85 -3.52 3.01 8.11
C GLY A 85 -2.62 1.80 8.41
N LEU A 86 -2.67 0.77 7.57
CA LEU A 86 -1.83 -0.42 7.73
C LEU A 86 -0.34 -0.12 7.68
N ARG A 87 0.11 0.69 6.70
CA ARG A 87 1.52 1.07 6.56
C ARG A 87 1.98 1.92 7.73
N LEU A 88 1.15 2.87 8.18
CA LEU A 88 1.43 3.70 9.34
C LEU A 88 1.55 2.86 10.63
N SER A 89 0.61 1.94 10.87
CA SER A 89 0.66 1.01 12.00
C SER A 89 1.89 0.11 11.92
N THR A 90 2.25 -0.40 10.74
CA THR A 90 3.45 -1.23 10.55
C THR A 90 4.72 -0.46 10.89
N LYS A 91 4.83 0.79 10.44
CA LYS A 91 5.95 1.68 10.80
C LYS A 91 6.02 1.90 12.31
N ALA A 92 4.90 2.24 12.95
CA ALA A 92 4.85 2.47 14.40
C ALA A 92 5.24 1.21 15.21
N LEU A 93 4.78 0.02 14.79
CA LEU A 93 5.16 -1.25 15.41
C LEU A 93 6.66 -1.54 15.24
N ASN A 94 7.24 -1.21 14.09
CA ASN A 94 8.68 -1.33 13.88
C ASN A 94 9.46 -0.35 14.78
N ASP A 95 9.01 0.90 14.87
CA ASP A 95 9.61 1.92 15.73
C ASP A 95 9.56 1.49 17.21
N LEU A 96 8.46 0.91 17.69
CA LEU A 96 8.37 0.34 19.04
C LEU A 96 9.31 -0.86 19.23
N ARG A 97 9.44 -1.71 18.21
CA ARG A 97 10.35 -2.85 18.26
C ARG A 97 11.80 -2.40 18.36
N THR A 98 12.22 -1.40 17.57
CA THR A 98 13.60 -0.87 17.60
C THR A 98 13.91 -0.19 18.92
N GLN A 99 12.90 0.38 19.59
CA GLN A 99 12.99 0.95 20.93
C GLN A 99 12.94 -0.10 22.06
N ASN A 100 12.72 -1.38 21.75
CA ASN A 100 12.45 -2.46 22.72
C ASN A 100 11.17 -2.25 23.56
N ASP A 101 10.25 -1.42 23.09
CA ASP A 101 8.99 -1.07 23.75
C ASP A 101 7.78 -1.84 23.20
N LEU A 102 7.99 -2.74 22.25
CA LEU A 102 6.95 -3.65 21.76
C LEU A 102 6.69 -4.79 22.77
N ASN A 103 6.00 -4.44 23.86
CA ASN A 103 5.71 -5.34 24.99
C ASN A 103 4.22 -5.76 25.07
N GLY A 104 3.92 -6.55 26.10
CA GLY A 104 2.74 -7.42 26.28
C GLY A 104 1.45 -6.98 25.58
N ASN A 105 0.86 -5.86 25.98
CA ASN A 105 -0.45 -5.45 25.49
C ASN A 105 -0.39 -5.05 24.01
N VAL A 106 0.55 -4.18 23.61
CA VAL A 106 0.65 -3.71 22.22
C VAL A 106 0.97 -4.87 21.27
N ARG A 107 1.85 -5.78 21.71
CA ARG A 107 2.20 -6.96 20.91
C ARG A 107 1.00 -7.89 20.71
N THR A 108 0.26 -8.18 21.77
CA THR A 108 -0.89 -9.09 21.72
C THR A 108 -2.01 -8.52 20.85
N GLU A 109 -2.31 -7.22 20.99
CA GLU A 109 -3.33 -6.56 20.16
C GLU A 109 -2.93 -6.52 18.69
N ALA A 110 -1.66 -6.18 18.38
CA ALA A 110 -1.17 -6.18 17.01
C ALA A 110 -1.27 -7.57 16.36
N GLN A 111 -1.00 -8.64 17.12
CA GLN A 111 -1.18 -10.03 16.66
C GLN A 111 -2.65 -10.37 16.41
N GLY A 112 -3.55 -9.94 17.29
CA GLY A 112 -5.00 -10.11 17.12
C GLY A 112 -5.51 -9.43 15.86
N LEU A 113 -5.15 -8.16 15.65
CA LEU A 113 -5.50 -7.40 14.45
C LEU A 113 -4.95 -8.03 13.17
N ALA A 114 -3.69 -8.50 13.20
CA ALA A 114 -3.09 -9.18 12.06
C ALA A 114 -3.84 -10.48 11.70
N LYS A 115 -4.31 -11.23 12.71
CA LYS A 115 -5.14 -12.43 12.49
C LYS A 115 -6.47 -12.08 11.84
N ILE A 116 -7.19 -11.09 12.38
CA ILE A 116 -8.48 -10.62 11.84
C ILE A 116 -8.32 -10.15 10.39
N LEU A 117 -7.27 -9.37 10.11
CA LEU A 117 -6.98 -8.89 8.76
C LEU A 117 -6.76 -10.05 7.79
N ARG A 118 -5.95 -11.04 8.19
CA ARG A 118 -5.69 -12.21 7.36
C ARG A 118 -6.97 -13.00 7.07
N GLU A 119 -7.82 -13.17 8.07
CA GLU A 119 -9.12 -13.83 7.92
C GLU A 119 -10.04 -13.04 6.98
N SER A 120 -10.08 -11.70 7.09
CA SER A 120 -10.91 -10.85 6.23
C SER A 120 -10.45 -10.84 4.76
N LEU A 121 -9.16 -11.04 4.51
CA LEU A 121 -8.59 -11.22 3.17
C LEU A 121 -8.86 -12.62 2.58
N GLY A 122 -9.47 -13.54 3.33
CA GLY A 122 -9.72 -14.90 2.89
C GLY A 122 -8.48 -15.80 2.88
N GLU A 123 -7.36 -15.34 3.44
CA GLU A 123 -6.10 -16.09 3.50
C GLU A 123 -6.04 -17.03 4.72
N THR A 124 -6.96 -17.99 4.79
CA THR A 124 -7.04 -18.96 5.89
C THR A 124 -5.91 -20.00 5.92
N VAL A 125 -5.10 -20.11 4.86
CA VAL A 125 -4.12 -21.21 4.70
C VAL A 125 -2.72 -20.80 5.15
N LEU A 126 -2.34 -21.25 6.34
CA LEU A 126 -0.97 -21.28 6.86
C LEU A 126 -0.13 -22.15 5.92
N VAL A 127 0.74 -21.55 5.09
CA VAL A 127 1.91 -22.18 4.44
C VAL A 127 1.64 -23.55 3.77
N PRO A 128 1.77 -23.72 2.44
CA PRO A 128 1.80 -25.07 1.87
C PRO A 128 2.78 -25.92 2.67
N ALA A 129 2.27 -26.98 3.33
CA ALA A 129 3.11 -27.82 4.16
C ALA A 129 4.34 -28.18 3.33
N ARG A 130 5.55 -27.86 3.83
CA ARG A 130 6.78 -28.25 3.13
C ARG A 130 6.62 -29.72 2.80
N PRO A 131 6.69 -30.12 1.52
CA PRO A 131 6.51 -31.52 1.17
C PRO A 131 7.50 -32.31 2.01
N LYS A 132 7.00 -33.24 2.84
CA LYS A 132 7.86 -34.17 3.55
C LYS A 132 8.73 -34.82 2.48
N VAL A 133 10.02 -34.52 2.50
CA VAL A 133 10.99 -35.19 1.64
C VAL A 133 10.92 -36.65 2.05
N VAL A 134 10.22 -37.46 1.27
CA VAL A 134 10.23 -38.90 1.42
C VAL A 134 11.65 -39.33 1.07
N THR A 135 12.46 -39.56 2.10
CA THR A 135 13.78 -40.18 1.93
C THR A 135 13.55 -41.58 1.38
N ARG A 136 13.71 -41.71 0.06
CA ARG A 136 13.66 -43.00 -0.63
C ARG A 136 14.82 -43.85 -0.07
N PRO A 137 14.59 -45.11 0.34
CA PRO A 137 15.67 -45.96 0.83
C PRO A 137 16.75 -46.09 -0.25
N ALA A 138 18.01 -45.92 0.17
CA ALA A 138 19.15 -45.99 -0.72
C ALA A 138 19.24 -47.39 -1.34
N ALA A 139 18.95 -47.48 -2.64
CA ALA A 139 19.28 -48.67 -3.41
C ALA A 139 20.80 -48.69 -3.62
N THR A 140 21.45 -49.68 -3.02
CA THR A 140 22.87 -50.00 -3.23
C THR A 140 23.11 -50.34 -4.70
N LYS A 141 23.80 -49.45 -5.43
CA LYS A 141 24.36 -49.77 -6.74
C LYS A 141 25.88 -49.65 -6.70
N LYS A 142 26.55 -50.81 -6.74
CA LYS A 142 27.94 -50.95 -7.15
C LYS A 142 28.05 -50.50 -8.62
N GLY A 143 29.06 -49.71 -8.94
CA GLY A 143 29.47 -49.44 -10.32
C GLY A 143 29.89 -47.99 -10.54
N ALA A 144 31.20 -47.74 -10.44
CA ALA A 144 31.84 -46.50 -10.87
C ALA A 144 31.84 -46.39 -12.41
N VAL A 145 31.63 -45.20 -12.98
CA VAL A 145 32.58 -44.43 -13.84
C VAL A 145 32.14 -42.95 -13.87
N ALA A 146 33.13 -42.04 -13.97
CA ALA A 146 33.02 -40.58 -13.88
C ALA A 146 32.72 -39.85 -15.21
N ALA A 147 32.15 -38.62 -15.14
CA ALA A 147 32.58 -37.42 -15.88
C ALA A 147 31.73 -36.13 -15.55
N LYS A 148 32.38 -35.20 -14.83
CA LYS A 148 32.52 -33.71 -14.82
C LYS A 148 31.62 -32.73 -15.68
N PRO A 149 31.67 -31.38 -15.44
CA PRO A 149 30.52 -30.59 -14.96
C PRO A 149 30.19 -29.29 -15.76
N GLY A 150 29.07 -28.62 -15.41
CA GLY A 150 28.98 -27.15 -15.47
C GLY A 150 27.67 -26.56 -16.00
N ALA A 151 26.97 -25.80 -15.14
CA ALA A 151 26.54 -24.41 -15.36
C ALA A 151 25.27 -24.06 -14.53
N THR A 152 25.42 -23.05 -13.69
CA THR A 152 24.37 -22.16 -13.16
C THR A 152 24.96 -20.74 -13.22
N PRO A 153 24.20 -19.64 -13.03
CA PRO A 153 22.75 -19.39 -13.09
C PRO A 153 22.42 -18.15 -13.98
N GLU A 154 21.15 -17.77 -14.15
CA GLU A 154 20.74 -16.35 -14.08
C GLU A 154 19.22 -16.16 -13.96
N PRO A 155 18.75 -15.08 -13.30
CA PRO A 155 17.36 -14.86 -12.92
C PRO A 155 16.65 -13.95 -13.93
N SER A 156 15.33 -14.06 -14.01
CA SER A 156 14.50 -12.98 -14.57
C SER A 156 13.42 -12.66 -13.56
N GLY A 157 13.58 -11.47 -12.97
CA GLY A 157 12.55 -10.84 -12.19
C GLY A 157 11.52 -10.23 -13.12
N ASP A 158 10.26 -10.52 -12.85
CA ASP A 158 9.15 -9.70 -13.34
C ASP A 158 8.57 -8.96 -12.13
N GLY A 159 8.95 -7.69 -12.04
CA GLY A 159 8.28 -6.70 -11.20
C GLY A 159 6.95 -6.32 -11.85
N THR A 160 5.90 -7.07 -11.53
CA THR A 160 4.54 -6.77 -11.97
C THR A 160 4.03 -5.56 -11.17
N ASN A 161 3.93 -4.41 -11.82
CA ASN A 161 3.32 -3.20 -11.26
C ASN A 161 1.83 -3.43 -10.94
N PRO A 162 1.39 -3.33 -9.66
CA PRO A 162 0.06 -3.79 -9.25
C PRO A 162 -1.08 -2.78 -9.43
N PHE A 163 -0.87 -1.64 -10.09
CA PHE A 163 -1.88 -0.57 -10.22
C PHE A 163 -2.22 -0.17 -11.66
N GLY A 164 -1.81 -0.95 -12.66
CA GLY A 164 -1.98 -0.58 -14.07
C GLY A 164 -3.40 -0.70 -14.65
N SER A 165 -4.40 -1.11 -13.86
CA SER A 165 -5.71 -1.53 -14.40
C SER A 165 -6.91 -0.67 -13.98
N LEU A 166 -6.73 0.60 -13.62
CA LEU A 166 -7.84 1.51 -13.29
C LEU A 166 -7.71 2.83 -14.05
N GLN A 167 -8.29 2.87 -15.25
CA GLN A 167 -8.65 4.10 -15.98
C GLN A 167 -10.16 4.22 -16.05
#